data_AF-A0A7X8WY73-F1
#
_entry.id   AF-A0A7X8WY73-F1
#
_cell.length_a   1.000
_cell.length_b   1.000
_cell.length_c   1.000
_cell.angle_alpha   90.00
_cell.angle_beta   90.00
_cell.angle_gamma   90.00
#
_symmetry.space_group_name_H-M   'P 1'
#
loop_
_entity.id
_entity.type
_entity.pdbx_description
1 polymer ?
#
loop_
_entity_poly.entity_id
_entity_poly.type
_entity_poly.pdbx_seq_one_letter_code
_entity_poly.pdbx_strand_id
1 'polypeptide(L)'
;MPDHSHANFVQIVDAKLHNLKNISVQFPRGAVVAFTGVSGSGKSSLAFGTIHGEAQRRYLESVAPFARRLIGSAVDPQVEIVDGMPPTVALEQRTSAGGARSDVGTITALSNSIRLLFSRAGVHPDEILDDAHGIAGGRLTAGHFSPYTAEGMCPDCQGVGKQFDPAEERMVPDPNMSILDGAIAAWPGAWLGKNFREILETVGVDTTAPWHSLDKTTRDWILYTDETPVITVVPIREAWRTQGPYEGQWESVARYLRRTVVTTKSDTNRARALSFF
;
A
#
# COMPACT_ATOMS: atom_id res chain seq x y z
N MET A 1 -6.29 -55.79 10.63
CA MET A 1 -6.61 -54.43 11.11
C MET A 1 -5.34 -53.61 10.96
N PRO A 2 -5.35 -52.45 10.31
CA PRO A 2 -4.17 -51.60 10.25
C PRO A 2 -3.93 -50.96 11.63
N ASP A 3 -2.67 -50.90 12.01
CA ASP A 3 -2.16 -50.39 13.29
C ASP A 3 -2.40 -48.87 13.41
N HIS A 4 -3.12 -48.43 14.44
CA HIS A 4 -3.49 -47.03 14.69
C HIS A 4 -2.45 -46.27 15.56
N SER A 5 -1.23 -46.79 15.71
CA SER A 5 -0.18 -46.19 16.53
C SER A 5 0.33 -44.82 16.04
N HIS A 6 0.06 -44.44 14.77
CA HIS A 6 0.42 -43.13 14.20
C HIS A 6 -0.58 -42.00 14.48
N ALA A 7 -1.78 -42.29 15.01
CA ALA A 7 -2.87 -41.32 15.07
C ALA A 7 -2.68 -40.16 16.07
N ASN A 8 -1.69 -40.26 16.98
CA ASN A 8 -1.54 -39.33 18.11
C ASN A 8 -0.39 -38.33 17.98
N PHE A 9 0.33 -38.29 16.86
CA PHE A 9 1.43 -37.35 16.65
C PHE A 9 1.25 -36.58 15.35
N VAL A 10 1.72 -35.33 15.35
CA VAL A 10 1.97 -34.55 14.14
C VAL A 10 3.42 -34.79 13.75
N GLN A 11 3.63 -35.15 12.49
CA GLN A 11 4.96 -35.37 11.93
C GLN A 11 5.27 -34.33 10.86
N ILE A 12 6.48 -33.81 10.90
CA ILE A 12 7.05 -32.88 9.93
C ILE A 12 8.35 -33.48 9.43
N VAL A 13 8.53 -33.53 8.11
CA VAL A 13 9.75 -34.05 7.47
C VAL A 13 10.31 -33.00 6.53
N ASP A 14 11.61 -32.72 6.70
CA ASP A 14 12.43 -31.92 5.79
C ASP A 14 11.91 -30.49 5.53
N ALA A 15 11.57 -29.77 6.61
CA ALA A 15 11.18 -28.36 6.53
C ALA A 15 12.38 -27.44 6.27
N LYS A 16 12.29 -26.58 5.25
CA LYS A 16 13.40 -25.72 4.75
C LYS A 16 13.06 -24.23 4.66
N LEU A 17 11.86 -23.83 5.05
CA LEU A 17 11.41 -22.46 4.89
C LEU A 17 12.27 -21.46 5.70
N HIS A 18 12.80 -20.45 5.01
CA HIS A 18 13.65 -19.39 5.57
C HIS A 18 14.90 -19.91 6.31
N ASN A 19 14.91 -19.82 7.64
CA ASN A 19 16.07 -20.18 8.47
C ASN A 19 16.09 -21.66 8.86
N LEU A 20 15.12 -22.46 8.40
CA LEU A 20 15.05 -23.89 8.67
C LEU A 20 16.07 -24.66 7.82
N LYS A 21 16.82 -25.55 8.47
CA LYS A 21 17.87 -26.35 7.84
C LYS A 21 17.45 -27.82 7.81
N ASN A 22 16.50 -28.16 6.93
CA ASN A 22 16.05 -29.55 6.72
C ASN A 22 15.54 -30.20 8.02
N ILE A 23 14.65 -29.49 8.73
CA ILE A 23 14.20 -29.92 10.06
C ILE A 23 13.07 -30.94 9.93
N SER A 24 13.26 -32.09 10.57
CA SER A 24 12.23 -33.11 10.78
C SER A 24 11.91 -33.20 12.27
N VAL A 25 10.63 -33.08 12.63
CA VAL A 25 10.19 -33.08 14.03
C VAL A 25 8.85 -33.78 14.18
N GLN A 26 8.65 -34.42 15.32
CA GLN A 26 7.40 -35.07 15.70
C GLN A 26 6.94 -34.53 17.06
N PHE A 27 5.65 -34.22 17.20
CA PHE A 27 5.09 -33.73 18.47
C PHE A 27 3.67 -34.27 18.69
N PRO A 28 3.24 -34.44 19.96
CA PRO A 28 1.95 -35.06 20.26
C PRO A 28 0.77 -34.17 19.86
N ARG A 29 -0.32 -34.82 19.42
CA ARG A 29 -1.63 -34.19 19.18
C ARG A 29 -2.38 -34.04 20.50
N GLY A 30 -3.25 -33.04 20.58
CA GLY A 30 -4.08 -32.79 21.77
C GLY A 30 -3.28 -32.29 22.99
N ALA A 31 -2.05 -31.84 22.78
CA ALA A 31 -1.17 -31.32 23.81
C ALA A 31 -0.76 -29.87 23.51
N VAL A 32 -0.39 -29.13 24.55
CA VAL A 32 0.25 -27.83 24.41
C VAL A 32 1.72 -28.06 24.08
N VAL A 33 2.14 -27.69 22.88
CA VAL A 33 3.52 -27.82 22.41
C VAL A 33 4.13 -26.44 22.27
N ALA A 34 5.26 -26.22 22.93
CA ALA A 34 6.01 -24.97 22.87
C ALA A 34 7.28 -25.14 22.03
N PHE A 35 7.42 -24.33 20.97
CA PHE A 35 8.66 -24.24 20.20
C PHE A 35 9.52 -23.10 20.76
N THR A 36 10.63 -23.44 21.42
CA THR A 36 11.52 -22.47 22.08
C THR A 36 12.89 -22.40 21.41
N GLY A 37 13.65 -21.32 21.64
CA GLY A 37 14.97 -21.10 21.05
C GLY A 37 15.29 -19.63 20.80
N VAL A 38 16.56 -19.33 20.51
CA VAL A 38 17.07 -17.96 20.28
C VAL A 38 16.40 -17.24 19.12
N SER A 39 16.41 -15.90 19.10
CA SER A 39 15.87 -15.14 17.98
C SER A 39 16.50 -15.57 16.65
N GLY A 40 15.71 -15.66 15.58
CA GLY A 40 16.18 -16.11 14.26
C GLY A 40 16.34 -17.62 14.09
N SER A 41 16.15 -18.45 15.13
CA SER A 41 16.31 -19.92 15.03
C SER A 41 15.27 -20.67 14.19
N GLY A 42 14.34 -19.97 13.52
CA GLY A 42 13.33 -20.56 12.66
C GLY A 42 12.02 -20.99 13.34
N LYS A 43 11.79 -20.65 14.62
CA LYS A 43 10.53 -21.02 15.35
C LYS A 43 9.27 -20.57 14.62
N SER A 44 9.19 -19.27 14.29
CA SER A 44 8.04 -18.70 13.59
C SER A 44 7.93 -19.24 12.16
N SER A 45 9.08 -19.50 11.51
CA SER A 45 9.11 -20.14 10.18
C SER A 45 8.51 -21.55 10.25
N LEU A 46 8.83 -22.34 11.27
CA LEU A 46 8.28 -23.67 11.47
C LEU A 46 6.79 -23.62 11.81
N ALA A 47 6.39 -22.78 12.78
CA ALA A 47 5.01 -22.72 13.28
C ALA A 47 4.01 -22.09 12.30
N PHE A 48 4.35 -20.93 11.73
CA PHE A 48 3.43 -20.17 10.88
C PHE A 48 3.69 -20.44 9.40
N GLY A 49 4.94 -20.40 8.98
CA GLY A 49 5.29 -20.57 7.57
C GLY A 49 5.11 -22.01 7.08
N THR A 50 5.60 -22.99 7.83
CA THR A 50 5.54 -24.41 7.42
C THR A 50 4.27 -25.10 7.93
N ILE A 51 4.06 -25.17 9.24
CA ILE A 51 2.94 -25.91 9.85
C ILE A 51 1.59 -25.30 9.44
N HIS A 52 1.36 -24.02 9.75
CA HIS A 52 0.11 -23.36 9.40
C HIS A 52 -0.05 -23.23 7.87
N GLY A 53 1.02 -22.90 7.15
CA GLY A 53 1.03 -22.82 5.69
C GLY A 53 0.57 -24.12 5.00
N GLU A 54 1.11 -25.29 5.40
CA GLU A 54 0.68 -26.59 4.85
C GLU A 54 -0.80 -26.90 5.15
N ALA A 55 -1.24 -26.66 6.39
CA ALA A 55 -2.62 -26.87 6.76
C ALA A 55 -3.58 -25.97 5.97
N GLN A 56 -3.21 -24.71 5.74
CA GLN A 56 -3.99 -23.78 4.93
C GLN A 56 -4.00 -24.21 3.45
N ARG A 57 -2.85 -24.63 2.89
CA ARG A 57 -2.75 -25.14 1.51
C ARG A 57 -3.69 -26.33 1.30
N ARG A 58 -3.64 -27.34 2.18
CA ARG A 58 -4.51 -28.53 2.11
C ARG A 58 -5.99 -28.19 2.25
N TYR A 59 -6.32 -27.28 3.16
CA TYR A 59 -7.69 -26.78 3.28
C TYR A 59 -8.14 -26.08 1.99
N LEU A 60 -7.28 -25.24 1.39
CA LEU A 60 -7.58 -24.53 0.15
C LEU A 60 -7.70 -25.46 -1.08
N GLU A 61 -6.99 -26.58 -1.07
CA GLU A 61 -7.13 -27.63 -2.09
C GLU A 61 -8.51 -28.28 -2.04
N SER A 62 -9.13 -28.37 -0.86
CA SER A 62 -10.46 -28.95 -0.67
C SER A 62 -11.65 -28.02 -0.99
N VAL A 63 -11.42 -26.71 -1.17
CA VAL A 63 -12.47 -25.74 -1.51
C VAL A 63 -12.55 -25.45 -3.01
N ALA A 64 -13.73 -24.98 -3.45
CA ALA A 64 -14.01 -24.65 -4.84
C ALA A 64 -13.00 -23.61 -5.40
N PRO A 65 -12.61 -23.72 -6.69
CA PRO A 65 -11.62 -22.83 -7.30
C PRO A 65 -11.89 -21.33 -7.14
N PHE A 66 -13.18 -20.94 -7.07
CA PHE A 66 -13.59 -19.55 -6.88
C PHE A 66 -13.24 -19.01 -5.48
N ALA A 67 -13.39 -19.82 -4.42
CA ALA A 67 -13.10 -19.42 -3.04
C ALA A 67 -11.59 -19.16 -2.81
N ARG A 68 -10.71 -19.81 -3.60
CA ARG A 68 -9.26 -19.62 -3.55
C ARG A 68 -8.81 -18.21 -3.91
N ARG A 69 -9.62 -17.43 -4.65
CA ARG A 69 -9.30 -16.04 -5.03
C ARG A 69 -9.58 -15.03 -3.91
N LEU A 70 -10.45 -15.38 -2.97
CA LEU A 70 -10.90 -14.51 -1.88
C LEU A 70 -10.03 -14.67 -0.61
N ILE A 71 -9.33 -15.79 -0.49
CA ILE A 71 -8.44 -16.10 0.63
C ILE A 71 -7.02 -15.82 0.12
N GLY A 72 -6.26 -15.01 0.86
CA GLY A 72 -4.94 -14.52 0.44
C GLY A 72 -3.97 -15.61 -0.01
N SER A 73 -2.93 -15.21 -0.75
CA SER A 73 -1.92 -16.11 -1.33
C SER A 73 -1.44 -17.15 -0.32
N ALA A 74 -1.67 -18.43 -0.60
CA ALA A 74 -1.15 -19.52 0.20
C ALA A 74 0.38 -19.42 0.25
N VAL A 75 0.95 -19.45 1.46
CA VAL A 75 2.39 -19.54 1.67
C VAL A 75 2.86 -20.87 1.10
N ASP A 76 3.95 -20.88 0.32
CA ASP A 76 4.65 -22.11 -0.02
C ASP A 76 5.47 -22.57 1.20
N PRO A 77 5.07 -23.67 1.87
CA PRO A 77 5.61 -24.02 3.19
C PRO A 77 6.97 -24.71 3.14
N GLN A 78 7.48 -25.04 1.94
CA GLN A 78 8.80 -25.66 1.69
C GLN A 78 9.11 -26.83 2.63
N VAL A 79 8.28 -27.86 2.57
CA VAL A 79 8.35 -29.06 3.40
C VAL A 79 7.95 -30.29 2.59
N GLU A 80 8.56 -31.43 2.88
CA GLU A 80 8.28 -32.67 2.16
C GLU A 80 7.00 -33.34 2.67
N ILE A 81 6.90 -33.54 3.99
CA ILE A 81 5.75 -34.21 4.61
C ILE A 81 5.29 -33.43 5.83
N VAL A 82 3.97 -33.24 5.91
CA VAL A 82 3.26 -32.90 7.14
C VAL A 82 2.15 -33.93 7.32
N ASP A 83 2.10 -34.64 8.44
CA ASP A 83 1.07 -35.66 8.68
C ASP A 83 0.47 -35.53 10.09
N GLY A 84 -0.76 -36.02 10.26
CA GLY A 84 -1.49 -35.98 11.54
C GLY A 84 -2.04 -34.60 11.92
N MET A 85 -1.96 -33.61 11.03
CA MET A 85 -2.35 -32.23 11.31
C MET A 85 -3.82 -31.95 10.95
N PRO A 86 -4.68 -31.52 11.91
CA PRO A 86 -6.02 -31.03 11.61
C PRO A 86 -5.97 -29.62 10.99
N PRO A 87 -7.10 -29.07 10.49
CA PRO A 87 -7.19 -27.66 10.12
C PRO A 87 -6.67 -26.77 11.25
N THR A 88 -5.85 -25.78 10.91
CA THR A 88 -5.18 -24.93 11.90
C THR A 88 -5.70 -23.50 11.86
N VAL A 89 -5.67 -22.84 13.01
CA VAL A 89 -5.91 -21.40 13.15
C VAL A 89 -4.63 -20.81 13.72
N ALA A 90 -4.01 -19.87 13.00
CA ALA A 90 -2.86 -19.14 13.49
C ALA A 90 -3.27 -17.83 14.13
N LEU A 91 -2.74 -17.58 15.32
CA LEU A 91 -2.75 -16.28 15.97
C LEU A 91 -1.34 -15.71 15.93
N GLU A 92 -1.06 -14.93 14.90
CA GLU A 92 0.23 -14.29 14.74
C GLU A 92 0.30 -13.01 15.58
N GLN A 93 1.49 -12.71 16.09
CA GLN A 93 1.77 -11.38 16.57
C GLN A 93 1.66 -10.44 15.37
N ARG A 94 0.61 -9.60 15.37
CA ARG A 94 0.47 -8.53 14.39
C ARG A 94 1.58 -7.52 14.63
N THR A 95 2.72 -7.69 13.98
CA THR A 95 3.62 -6.57 13.75
C THR A 95 2.93 -5.73 12.69
N SER A 96 2.07 -4.79 13.11
CA SER A 96 1.60 -3.77 12.18
C SER A 96 2.83 -2.96 11.80
N ALA A 97 3.44 -3.26 10.66
CA ALA A 97 4.29 -2.30 9.99
C ALA A 97 3.37 -1.14 9.64
N GLY A 98 3.43 -0.07 10.43
CA GLY A 98 2.58 1.09 10.27
C GLY A 98 2.67 1.61 8.83
N GLY A 99 1.52 1.91 8.24
CA GLY A 99 1.42 2.65 6.98
C GLY A 99 1.14 4.12 7.24
N ALA A 100 1.11 4.94 6.19
CA ALA A 100 0.76 6.37 6.28
C ALA A 100 -0.65 6.62 6.86
N ARG A 101 -1.52 5.60 6.87
CA ARG A 101 -2.88 5.64 7.43
C ARG A 101 -3.00 4.96 8.80
N SER A 102 -1.93 4.37 9.32
CA SER A 102 -1.95 3.66 10.60
C SER A 102 -1.90 4.65 11.76
N ASP A 103 -2.84 4.49 12.69
CA ASP A 103 -2.95 5.25 13.93
C ASP A 103 -3.08 4.32 15.15
N VAL A 104 -3.14 4.89 16.34
CA VAL A 104 -3.33 4.14 17.59
C VAL A 104 -4.60 3.29 17.54
N GLY A 105 -5.68 3.79 16.94
CA GLY A 105 -6.97 3.08 16.86
C GLY A 105 -6.92 1.81 16.01
N THR A 106 -6.18 1.83 14.91
CA THR A 106 -6.00 0.67 14.00
C THR A 106 -5.05 -0.38 14.57
N ILE A 107 -3.97 0.04 15.21
CA ILE A 107 -2.99 -0.87 15.83
C ILE A 107 -3.60 -1.61 17.01
N THR A 108 -4.38 -0.91 17.83
CA THR A 108 -5.08 -1.49 19.00
C THR A 108 -6.40 -2.17 18.64
N ALA A 109 -6.82 -2.09 17.36
CA ALA A 109 -8.14 -2.48 16.88
C ALA A 109 -9.34 -1.76 17.54
N LEU A 110 -9.09 -0.72 18.36
CA LEU A 110 -10.13 0.13 18.95
C LEU A 110 -11.03 0.76 17.88
N SER A 111 -10.47 1.09 16.71
CA SER A 111 -11.25 1.66 15.60
C SER A 111 -12.40 0.74 15.18
N ASN A 112 -12.25 -0.57 15.25
CA ASN A 112 -13.32 -1.51 14.92
C ASN A 112 -14.49 -1.38 15.91
N SER A 113 -14.19 -1.34 17.21
CA SER A 113 -15.19 -1.20 18.27
C SER A 113 -15.90 0.15 18.20
N ILE A 114 -15.16 1.24 17.98
CA ILE A 114 -15.71 2.60 17.88
C ILE A 114 -16.64 2.71 16.66
N ARG A 115 -16.22 2.18 15.50
CA ARG A 115 -17.04 2.19 14.28
C ARG A 115 -18.35 1.41 14.44
N LEU A 116 -18.29 0.27 15.12
CA LEU A 116 -19.49 -0.50 15.47
C LEU A 116 -20.39 0.24 16.46
N LEU A 117 -19.81 0.88 17.47
CA LEU A 117 -20.54 1.71 18.43
C LEU A 117 -21.27 2.86 17.73
N PHE A 118 -20.59 3.63 16.87
CA PHE A 118 -21.21 4.73 16.14
C PHE A 118 -22.32 4.26 15.20
N SER A 119 -22.09 3.15 14.49
CA SER A 119 -23.11 2.56 13.62
C SER A 119 -24.36 2.09 14.38
N ARG A 120 -24.18 1.47 15.56
CA ARG A 120 -25.27 0.82 16.31
C ARG A 120 -25.98 1.74 17.31
N ALA A 121 -25.25 2.67 17.91
CA ALA A 121 -25.72 3.53 19.00
C ALA A 121 -25.72 5.02 18.63
N GLY A 122 -25.23 5.40 17.45
CA GLY A 122 -25.30 6.77 16.96
C GLY A 122 -26.72 7.18 16.59
N VAL A 123 -27.00 8.47 16.68
CA VAL A 123 -28.20 9.10 16.11
C VAL A 123 -27.92 9.34 14.63
N HIS A 124 -28.78 8.81 13.76
CA HIS A 124 -28.65 8.93 12.32
C HIS A 124 -29.59 10.03 11.80
N PRO A 125 -29.16 10.91 10.88
CA PRO A 125 -30.03 11.91 10.27
C PRO A 125 -31.19 11.25 9.51
N ASP A 126 -32.38 11.84 9.58
CA ASP A 126 -33.58 11.29 8.93
C ASP A 126 -33.44 11.21 7.40
N GLU A 127 -32.69 12.14 6.80
CA GLU A 127 -32.39 12.20 5.36
C GLU A 127 -31.59 10.99 4.84
N ILE A 128 -30.85 10.32 5.74
CA ILE A 128 -30.04 9.14 5.43
C ILE A 128 -30.88 7.85 5.55
N LEU A 129 -32.07 7.93 6.18
CA LEU A 129 -32.94 6.78 6.43
C LEU A 129 -33.67 6.27 5.17
N ASP A 130 -33.60 7.01 4.06
CA ASP A 130 -34.20 6.61 2.80
C ASP A 130 -33.27 5.66 2.01
N ASP A 131 -33.81 4.51 1.59
CA ASP A 131 -33.12 3.42 0.86
C ASP A 131 -32.39 3.87 -0.43
N ALA A 132 -32.64 5.10 -0.90
CA ALA A 132 -32.05 5.69 -2.10
C ALA A 132 -30.52 5.89 -2.01
N HIS A 133 -29.94 5.99 -0.81
CA HIS A 133 -28.52 6.30 -0.64
C HIS A 133 -27.60 5.06 -0.52
N GLY A 134 -28.13 3.85 -0.73
CA GLY A 134 -27.33 2.61 -0.71
C GLY A 134 -26.93 2.14 0.69
N ILE A 135 -27.65 2.60 1.71
CA ILE A 135 -27.35 2.34 3.12
C ILE A 135 -28.35 1.31 3.65
N ALA A 136 -27.85 0.22 4.22
CA ALA A 136 -28.67 -0.92 4.64
C ALA A 136 -29.76 -0.52 5.67
N GLY A 137 -31.00 -0.36 5.21
CA GLY A 137 -32.15 0.04 6.04
C GLY A 137 -32.01 1.45 6.62
N GLY A 138 -31.36 2.35 5.88
CA GLY A 138 -31.29 3.77 6.23
C GLY A 138 -30.25 4.15 7.31
N ARG A 139 -29.41 3.22 7.77
CA ARG A 139 -28.48 3.43 8.88
C ARG A 139 -27.01 3.38 8.47
N LEU A 140 -26.22 4.38 8.87
CA LEU A 140 -24.78 4.38 8.64
C LEU A 140 -24.16 3.10 9.22
N THR A 141 -23.53 2.32 8.36
CA THR A 141 -22.82 1.09 8.73
C THR A 141 -21.46 1.41 9.34
N ALA A 142 -20.81 0.44 9.98
CA ALA A 142 -19.43 0.60 10.45
C ALA A 142 -18.44 0.95 9.31
N GLY A 143 -18.78 0.66 8.05
CA GLY A 143 -18.03 1.09 6.87
C GLY A 143 -17.94 2.61 6.78
N HIS A 144 -19.05 3.33 6.97
CA HIS A 144 -19.11 4.80 6.86
C HIS A 144 -18.23 5.53 7.89
N PHE A 145 -17.86 4.87 9.00
CA PHE A 145 -16.96 5.42 10.01
C PHE A 145 -15.49 4.98 9.82
N SER A 146 -15.16 4.39 8.67
CA SER A 146 -13.84 3.87 8.36
C SER A 146 -13.05 4.78 7.42
N PRO A 147 -11.80 5.16 7.76
CA PRO A 147 -10.93 5.82 6.79
C PRO A 147 -10.40 4.86 5.72
N TYR A 148 -10.76 3.57 5.77
CA TYR A 148 -10.27 2.53 4.85
C TYR A 148 -11.31 2.02 3.85
N THR A 149 -12.57 2.42 3.97
CA THR A 149 -13.62 2.04 3.00
C THR A 149 -13.97 3.23 2.12
N ALA A 150 -14.39 2.98 0.89
CA ALA A 150 -14.76 4.06 -0.04
C ALA A 150 -15.89 4.94 0.53
N GLU A 151 -16.82 4.36 1.31
CA GLU A 151 -17.96 5.08 1.89
C GLU A 151 -17.56 6.04 3.02
N GLY A 152 -16.52 5.71 3.81
CA GLY A 152 -16.10 6.51 4.97
C GLY A 152 -14.80 7.30 4.77
N MET A 153 -14.09 7.04 3.67
CA MET A 153 -12.83 7.68 3.36
C MET A 153 -13.06 9.10 2.82
N CYS A 154 -12.42 10.09 3.46
CA CYS A 154 -12.38 11.45 2.91
C CYS A 154 -11.79 11.41 1.49
N PRO A 155 -12.46 11.99 0.47
CA PRO A 155 -12.01 11.94 -0.91
C PRO A 155 -10.70 12.70 -1.13
N ASP A 156 -10.41 13.73 -0.32
CA ASP A 156 -9.23 14.57 -0.52
C ASP A 156 -7.98 13.95 0.12
N CYS A 157 -8.04 13.62 1.42
CA CYS A 157 -6.90 13.02 2.12
C CYS A 157 -6.84 11.50 1.99
N GLN A 158 -7.83 10.88 1.36
CA GLN A 158 -7.92 9.43 1.15
C GLN A 158 -7.74 8.64 2.46
N GLY A 159 -8.31 9.14 3.56
CA GLY A 159 -8.26 8.49 4.87
C GLY A 159 -6.94 8.65 5.64
N VAL A 160 -6.03 9.53 5.19
CA VAL A 160 -4.79 9.85 5.93
C VAL A 160 -5.05 10.79 7.11
N GLY A 161 -6.10 11.62 7.04
CA GLY A 161 -6.44 12.59 8.10
C GLY A 161 -5.51 13.82 8.14
N LYS A 162 -4.56 13.92 7.21
CA LYS A 162 -3.71 15.10 7.00
C LYS A 162 -3.70 15.43 5.51
N GLN A 163 -3.86 16.70 5.19
CA GLN A 163 -3.56 17.22 3.86
C GLN A 163 -2.20 17.89 3.89
N PHE A 164 -1.44 17.63 2.84
CA PHE A 164 -0.13 18.18 2.63
C PHE A 164 -0.27 19.19 1.50
N ASP A 165 -0.25 20.48 1.85
CA ASP A 165 -0.36 21.57 0.88
C ASP A 165 1.01 22.23 0.71
N PRO A 166 1.71 21.98 -0.40
CA PRO A 166 3.10 22.42 -0.53
C PRO A 166 3.11 23.89 -0.92
N ALA A 167 3.84 24.71 -0.16
CA ALA A 167 4.00 26.13 -0.47
C ALA A 167 4.94 26.32 -1.68
N GLU A 168 4.68 27.34 -2.51
CA GLU A 168 5.48 27.64 -3.70
C GLU A 168 6.95 27.85 -3.33
N GLU A 169 7.22 28.58 -2.25
CA GLU A 169 8.59 28.91 -1.81
C GLU A 169 9.37 27.67 -1.37
N ARG A 170 8.69 26.59 -0.97
CA ARG A 170 9.34 25.31 -0.67
C ARG A 170 9.61 24.52 -1.93
N MET A 171 8.66 24.49 -2.86
CA MET A 171 8.80 23.78 -4.13
C MET A 171 9.81 24.44 -5.06
N VAL A 172 9.93 25.77 -4.98
CA VAL A 172 10.82 26.62 -5.78
C VAL A 172 11.62 27.55 -4.85
N PRO A 173 12.71 27.05 -4.24
CA PRO A 173 13.47 27.83 -3.25
C PRO A 173 14.20 29.04 -3.81
N ASP A 174 14.66 28.98 -5.07
CA ASP A 174 15.29 30.11 -5.76
C ASP A 174 14.48 30.48 -7.01
N PRO A 175 13.62 31.52 -6.93
CA PRO A 175 12.78 31.92 -8.03
C PRO A 175 13.54 32.69 -9.13
N ASN A 176 14.84 32.97 -8.95
CA ASN A 176 15.69 33.57 -9.99
C ASN A 176 16.23 32.53 -10.98
N MET A 177 16.17 31.26 -10.63
CA MET A 177 16.57 30.17 -11.52
C MET A 177 15.49 29.90 -12.56
N SER A 178 15.90 29.39 -13.72
CA SER A 178 14.99 28.87 -14.73
C SER A 178 14.54 27.45 -14.40
N ILE A 179 13.45 26.99 -15.04
CA ILE A 179 13.01 25.59 -14.94
C ILE A 179 14.10 24.64 -15.47
N LEU A 180 14.81 25.06 -16.52
CA LEU A 180 15.90 24.30 -17.14
C LEU A 180 17.10 24.13 -16.19
N ASP A 181 17.41 25.17 -15.42
CA ASP A 181 18.47 25.19 -14.41
C ASP A 181 18.07 24.53 -13.09
N GLY A 182 16.80 24.16 -12.93
CA GLY A 182 16.32 23.39 -11.77
C GLY A 182 15.65 24.22 -10.69
N ALA A 183 14.97 25.32 -11.04
CA ALA A 183 14.18 26.12 -10.10
C ALA A 183 13.20 25.26 -9.25
N ILE A 184 12.53 24.28 -9.88
CA ILE A 184 11.59 23.38 -9.21
C ILE A 184 12.35 22.26 -8.48
N ALA A 185 12.75 22.51 -7.23
CA ALA A 185 13.47 21.55 -6.39
C ALA A 185 12.63 20.30 -6.02
N ALA A 186 11.32 20.45 -5.98
CA ALA A 186 10.36 19.39 -5.66
C ALA A 186 10.13 18.38 -6.80
N TRP A 187 10.63 18.65 -8.02
CA TRP A 187 10.38 17.80 -9.18
C TRP A 187 11.01 16.40 -9.03
N PRO A 188 10.41 15.35 -9.64
CA PRO A 188 11.04 14.05 -9.70
C PRO A 188 12.36 14.14 -10.48
N GLY A 189 13.33 13.31 -10.08
CA GLY A 189 14.56 13.14 -10.86
C GLY A 189 14.35 12.21 -12.06
N ALA A 190 15.45 11.88 -12.72
CA ALA A 190 15.53 10.88 -13.78
C ALA A 190 14.53 11.14 -14.94
N TRP A 191 13.92 10.08 -15.48
CA TRP A 191 13.09 10.16 -16.68
C TRP A 191 11.81 10.99 -16.48
N LEU A 192 11.17 10.90 -15.32
CA LEU A 192 9.89 11.58 -15.08
C LEU A 192 10.05 13.11 -15.06
N GLY A 193 11.10 13.64 -14.41
CA GLY A 193 11.40 15.08 -14.43
C GLY A 193 11.76 15.57 -15.83
N LYS A 194 12.50 14.75 -16.60
CA LYS A 194 12.79 15.06 -18.00
C LYS A 194 11.52 15.12 -18.84
N ASN A 195 10.60 14.16 -18.67
CA ASN A 195 9.34 14.14 -19.39
C ASN A 195 8.50 15.38 -19.10
N PHE A 196 8.34 15.75 -17.82
CA PHE A 196 7.61 16.95 -17.45
C PHE A 196 8.21 18.21 -18.07
N ARG A 197 9.54 18.32 -18.15
CA ARG A 197 10.20 19.44 -18.85
C ARG A 197 9.89 19.46 -20.35
N GLU A 198 10.05 18.33 -21.04
CA GLU A 198 9.76 18.26 -22.49
C GLU A 198 8.26 18.52 -22.77
N ILE A 199 7.36 18.18 -21.85
CA ILE A 199 5.93 18.54 -21.91
C ILE A 199 5.75 20.06 -21.83
N LEU A 200 6.37 20.73 -20.86
CA LEU A 200 6.28 22.19 -20.71
C LEU A 200 6.76 22.94 -21.96
N GLU A 201 7.87 22.49 -22.54
CA GLU A 201 8.40 23.03 -23.80
C GLU A 201 7.40 22.82 -24.95
N THR A 202 6.76 21.65 -25.02
CA THR A 202 5.77 21.32 -26.06
C THR A 202 4.50 22.18 -25.98
N VAL A 203 4.06 22.53 -24.76
CA VAL A 203 2.90 23.42 -24.56
C VAL A 203 3.25 24.91 -24.64
N GLY A 204 4.52 25.24 -24.90
CA GLY A 204 4.97 26.61 -25.14
C GLY A 204 5.34 27.42 -23.89
N VAL A 205 5.60 26.75 -22.76
CA VAL A 205 6.15 27.42 -21.57
C VAL A 205 7.63 27.71 -21.79
N ASP A 206 8.06 28.95 -21.53
CA ASP A 206 9.47 29.31 -21.55
C ASP A 206 10.19 28.72 -20.32
N THR A 207 10.89 27.61 -20.54
CA THR A 207 11.65 26.92 -19.49
C THR A 207 13.00 27.58 -19.18
N THR A 208 13.42 28.58 -19.96
CA THR A 208 14.71 29.27 -19.83
C THR A 208 14.60 30.59 -19.08
N ALA A 209 13.41 31.16 -18.98
CA ALA A 209 13.14 32.35 -18.19
C ALA A 209 13.25 32.07 -16.67
N PRO A 210 13.71 33.04 -15.86
CA PRO A 210 13.64 32.96 -14.39
C PRO A 210 12.21 32.67 -13.92
N TRP A 211 12.04 31.81 -12.93
CA TRP A 211 10.72 31.39 -12.43
C TRP A 211 9.81 32.57 -12.05
N HIS A 212 10.36 33.59 -11.38
CA HIS A 212 9.60 34.77 -10.97
C HIS A 212 9.04 35.58 -12.17
N SER A 213 9.62 35.42 -13.36
CA SER A 213 9.22 36.16 -14.57
C SER A 213 8.08 35.52 -15.34
N LEU A 214 7.78 34.23 -15.08
CA LEU A 214 6.59 33.56 -15.58
C LEU A 214 5.33 34.25 -15.03
N ASP A 215 4.23 34.22 -15.77
CA ASP A 215 2.97 34.72 -15.24
C ASP A 215 2.42 33.79 -14.15
N LYS A 216 1.59 34.34 -13.26
CA LYS A 216 1.04 33.60 -12.14
C LYS A 216 0.17 32.41 -12.59
N THR A 217 -0.59 32.55 -13.68
CA THR A 217 -1.46 31.47 -14.18
C THR A 217 -0.62 30.27 -14.64
N THR A 218 0.48 30.52 -15.34
CA THR A 218 1.44 29.48 -15.75
C THR A 218 2.09 28.83 -14.53
N ARG A 219 2.54 29.61 -13.54
CA ARG A 219 3.10 29.06 -12.30
C ARG A 219 2.09 28.20 -11.53
N ASP A 220 0.86 28.70 -11.38
CA ASP A 220 -0.22 27.99 -10.69
C ASP A 220 -0.59 26.70 -11.42
N TRP A 221 -0.60 26.70 -12.76
CA TRP A 221 -0.83 25.49 -13.54
C TRP A 221 0.31 24.47 -13.35
N ILE A 222 1.56 24.91 -13.36
CA ILE A 222 2.73 24.03 -13.15
C ILE A 222 2.70 23.41 -11.74
N LEU A 223 2.41 24.21 -10.72
CA LEU A 223 2.52 23.80 -9.33
C LEU A 223 1.28 23.08 -8.80
N TYR A 224 0.07 23.50 -9.20
CA TYR A 224 -1.16 23.15 -8.49
C TYR A 224 -2.29 22.61 -9.37
N THR A 225 -2.17 22.57 -10.70
CA THR A 225 -3.28 22.08 -11.54
C THR A 225 -3.70 20.65 -11.18
N ASP A 226 -5.01 20.40 -11.22
CA ASP A 226 -5.58 19.06 -11.12
C ASP A 226 -5.68 18.36 -12.49
N GLU A 227 -5.43 19.09 -13.57
CA GLU A 227 -5.43 18.56 -14.92
C GLU A 227 -4.26 17.58 -15.11
N THR A 228 -4.55 16.44 -15.76
CA THR A 228 -3.53 15.46 -16.15
C THR A 228 -3.59 15.18 -17.65
N PRO A 229 -3.35 16.18 -18.52
CA PRO A 229 -3.41 15.99 -19.95
C PRO A 229 -2.33 15.01 -20.43
N VAL A 230 -2.67 14.24 -21.47
CA VAL A 230 -1.70 13.44 -22.21
C VAL A 230 -1.24 14.28 -23.40
N ILE A 231 0.07 14.51 -23.49
CA ILE A 231 0.68 15.39 -24.46
C ILE A 231 1.68 14.58 -25.29
N THR A 232 1.54 14.67 -26.61
CA THR A 232 2.50 14.05 -27.54
C THR A 232 3.75 14.90 -27.61
N VAL A 233 4.81 14.43 -26.98
CA VAL A 233 6.11 15.08 -26.96
C VAL A 233 6.88 14.69 -28.22
N VAL A 234 7.29 15.70 -28.99
CA VAL A 234 8.17 15.51 -30.15
C VAL A 234 9.55 16.06 -29.77
N PRO A 235 10.49 15.22 -29.33
CA PRO A 235 11.78 15.70 -28.85
C PRO A 235 12.62 16.28 -30.00
N ILE A 236 12.99 17.56 -29.89
CA ILE A 236 13.92 18.20 -30.84
C ILE A 236 15.34 17.70 -30.53
N ARG A 237 15.93 16.90 -31.43
CA ARG A 237 17.27 16.30 -31.22
C ARG A 237 18.11 16.26 -32.50
N GLU A 238 19.42 16.15 -32.32
CA GLU A 238 20.39 15.92 -33.38
C GLU A 238 20.07 14.64 -34.18
N ALA A 239 20.40 14.65 -35.47
CA ALA A 239 19.97 13.71 -36.51
C ALA A 239 20.28 12.21 -36.27
N TRP A 240 21.06 11.86 -35.23
CA TRP A 240 21.49 10.50 -34.90
C TRP A 240 20.73 9.85 -33.73
N ARG A 241 19.84 10.56 -33.03
CA ARG A 241 19.06 10.01 -31.90
C ARG A 241 17.70 9.45 -32.35
N THR A 242 17.46 8.16 -32.10
CA THR A 242 16.30 7.36 -32.59
C THR A 242 15.05 7.37 -31.69
N GLN A 243 14.89 8.32 -30.77
CA GLN A 243 13.65 8.37 -29.96
C GLN A 243 12.56 9.09 -30.75
N GLY A 244 11.57 8.33 -31.21
CA GLY A 244 10.36 8.87 -31.83
C GLY A 244 9.48 9.65 -30.86
N PRO A 245 8.41 10.28 -31.36
CA PRO A 245 7.42 10.94 -30.51
C PRO A 245 6.84 9.95 -29.50
N TYR A 246 6.49 10.45 -28.31
CA TYR A 246 5.91 9.64 -27.25
C TYR A 246 4.83 10.41 -26.51
N GLU A 247 3.90 9.68 -25.88
CA GLU A 247 2.84 10.26 -25.07
C GLU A 247 3.33 10.41 -23.62
N GLY A 248 3.33 11.64 -23.12
CA GLY A 248 3.64 11.98 -21.74
C GLY A 248 2.39 12.45 -21.02
N GLN A 249 2.10 11.87 -19.85
CA GLN A 249 1.01 12.34 -18.99
C GLN A 249 1.55 13.42 -18.04
N TRP A 250 0.99 14.62 -18.12
CA TRP A 250 1.33 15.72 -17.22
C TRP A 250 0.77 15.51 -15.81
N GLU A 251 1.50 16.02 -14.82
CA GLU A 251 1.05 16.11 -13.44
C GLU A 251 1.72 17.32 -12.78
N SER A 252 0.96 18.12 -12.04
CA SER A 252 1.50 19.24 -11.27
C SER A 252 2.44 18.79 -10.15
N VAL A 253 3.32 19.70 -9.71
CA VAL A 253 4.30 19.41 -8.65
C VAL A 253 3.61 19.01 -7.34
N ALA A 254 2.56 19.73 -6.94
CA ALA A 254 1.80 19.43 -5.72
C ALA A 254 1.12 18.06 -5.80
N ARG A 255 0.53 17.71 -6.95
CA ARG A 255 -0.12 16.42 -7.17
C ARG A 255 0.89 15.27 -7.12
N TYR A 256 2.04 15.43 -7.76
CA TYR A 256 3.16 14.49 -7.68
C TYR A 256 3.62 14.27 -6.23
N LEU A 257 3.82 15.34 -5.45
CA LEU A 257 4.24 15.25 -4.05
C LEU A 257 3.19 14.53 -3.18
N ARG A 258 1.92 14.93 -3.27
CA ARG A 258 0.81 14.32 -2.52
C ARG A 258 0.69 12.83 -2.84
N ARG A 259 0.71 12.46 -4.13
CA ARG A 259 0.71 11.06 -4.56
C ARG A 259 1.91 10.30 -3.99
N THR A 260 3.11 10.89 -4.05
CA THR A 260 4.34 10.26 -3.57
C THR A 260 4.28 9.95 -2.08
N VAL A 261 3.81 10.88 -1.25
CA VAL A 261 3.65 10.65 0.20
C VAL A 261 2.77 9.44 0.50
N VAL A 262 1.67 9.30 -0.25
CA VAL A 262 0.67 8.25 -0.03
C VAL A 262 1.11 6.89 -0.58
N THR A 263 1.68 6.84 -1.79
CA THR A 263 1.86 5.58 -2.52
C THR A 263 3.27 5.00 -2.43
N THR A 264 4.29 5.81 -2.12
CA THR A 264 5.67 5.34 -2.10
C THR A 264 5.91 4.30 -0.99
N LYS A 265 6.70 3.27 -1.30
CA LYS A 265 7.20 2.27 -0.34
C LYS A 265 8.59 2.62 0.23
N SER A 266 9.25 3.65 -0.31
CA SER A 266 10.57 4.10 0.14
C SER A 266 10.44 5.22 1.16
N ASP A 267 10.95 4.98 2.37
CA ASP A 267 10.95 5.98 3.45
C ASP A 267 11.79 7.21 3.08
N THR A 268 12.90 7.04 2.36
CA THR A 268 13.73 8.15 1.86
C THR A 268 12.94 9.05 0.91
N ASN A 269 12.23 8.45 -0.05
CA ASN A 269 11.42 9.23 -1.00
C ASN A 269 10.24 9.90 -0.29
N ARG A 270 9.63 9.23 0.69
CA ARG A 270 8.56 9.81 1.51
C ARG A 270 9.06 11.00 2.30
N ALA A 271 10.21 10.88 2.97
CA ALA A 271 10.83 11.95 3.74
C ALA A 271 11.21 13.15 2.86
N ARG A 272 11.76 12.90 1.66
CA ARG A 272 12.03 13.97 0.68
C ARG A 272 10.75 14.66 0.22
N ALA A 273 9.69 13.92 -0.11
CA ALA A 273 8.43 14.56 -0.49
C ALA A 273 7.86 15.39 0.68
N LEU A 274 7.97 14.86 1.90
CA LEU A 274 7.50 15.53 3.11
C LEU A 274 8.22 16.85 3.41
N SER A 275 9.49 17.03 2.99
CA SER A 275 10.23 18.28 3.25
C SER A 275 9.68 19.49 2.48
N PHE A 276 8.83 19.26 1.49
CA PHE A 276 8.24 20.32 0.67
C PHE A 276 6.87 20.83 1.17
N PHE A 277 6.36 20.28 2.28
CA PHE A 277 5.12 20.73 2.93
C PHE A 277 5.41 21.49 4.22
#